data_AF-A0A8H6VE67-F1
#
_entry.id   AF-A0A8H6VE67-F1
#
_cell.length_a   1.000
_cell.length_b   1.000
_cell.length_c   1.000
_cell.angle_alpha   90.00
_cell.angle_beta   90.00
_cell.angle_gamma   90.00
#
_symmetry.space_group_name_H-M   'P 1'
#
loop_
_entity.id
_entity.type
_entity.pdbx_description
1 polymer ?
#
loop_
_entity_poly.entity_id
_entity_poly.type
_entity_poly.pdbx_seq_one_letter_code
_entity_poly.pdbx_strand_id
1 'polypeptide(L)'
;MFRLSSTDWHQFLGFSAPGHPSILGKRKRAPWEDEAEVSRMERRHQLATMDLEAAAQRMTGRPDMRFRGVQDPAMRAIQRGESPVVAVMPTGGGKSMLFMVPAFAAPGGTTIVVVPLVALQANITRRCQELGISCVL
;
A
#
# COMPACT_ATOMS: atom_id res chain seq x y z
N MET A 1 18.06 3.77 -20.05
CA MET A 1 17.30 3.29 -18.88
C MET A 1 15.80 3.18 -19.18
N PHE A 2 15.11 4.26 -19.59
CA PHE A 2 13.67 4.25 -19.90
C PHE A 2 13.18 3.18 -20.91
N ARG A 3 13.97 2.87 -21.95
CA ARG A 3 13.60 1.85 -22.95
C ARG A 3 13.51 0.43 -22.37
N LEU A 4 14.43 0.05 -21.48
CA LEU A 4 14.44 -1.28 -20.85
C LEU A 4 13.24 -1.46 -19.93
N SER A 5 12.93 -0.46 -19.10
CA SER A 5 11.72 -0.48 -18.26
C SER A 5 10.45 -0.56 -19.11
N SER A 6 10.38 0.18 -20.22
CA SER A 6 9.22 0.15 -21.13
C SER A 6 9.04 -1.21 -21.81
N THR A 7 10.11 -1.86 -22.26
CA THR A 7 10.02 -3.20 -22.87
C THR A 7 9.61 -4.27 -21.84
N ASP A 8 10.10 -4.16 -20.60
CA ASP A 8 9.73 -5.08 -19.52
C ASP A 8 8.25 -4.94 -19.14
N TRP A 9 7.70 -3.71 -19.12
CA TRP A 9 6.28 -3.45 -18.90
C TRP A 9 5.39 -4.04 -19.99
N HIS A 10 5.78 -3.94 -21.27
CA HIS A 10 5.04 -4.53 -22.38
C HIS A 10 5.03 -6.06 -22.29
N GLN A 11 6.16 -6.66 -21.90
CA GLN A 11 6.26 -8.10 -21.69
C GLN A 11 5.43 -8.55 -20.47
N PHE A 12 5.44 -7.80 -19.37
CA PHE A 12 4.64 -8.07 -18.18
C PHE A 12 3.14 -8.05 -18.47
N LEU A 13 2.66 -7.07 -19.24
CA LEU A 13 1.25 -6.91 -19.61
C LEU A 13 0.82 -7.82 -20.78
N GLY A 14 1.73 -8.63 -21.32
CA GLY A 14 1.44 -9.54 -22.43
C GLY A 14 1.28 -8.86 -23.79
N PHE A 15 1.68 -7.59 -23.92
CA PHE A 15 1.74 -6.89 -25.20
C PHE A 15 2.93 -7.41 -26.01
N SER A 16 2.78 -8.58 -26.65
CA SER A 16 3.78 -9.07 -27.60
C SER A 16 3.71 -8.24 -28.87
N ALA A 17 4.86 -7.71 -29.32
CA ALA A 17 4.99 -7.23 -30.69
C ALA A 17 4.69 -8.40 -31.66
N PRO A 18 3.94 -8.18 -32.76
CA PRO A 18 3.66 -9.23 -33.72
C PRO A 18 4.98 -9.79 -34.29
N GLY A 19 5.27 -11.07 -33.98
CA GLY A 19 6.44 -11.80 -34.49
C GLY A 19 7.43 -12.34 -33.45
N HIS A 20 7.22 -12.16 -32.15
CA HIS A 20 8.03 -12.86 -31.12
C HIS A 20 7.35 -14.16 -30.65
N PRO A 21 8.05 -15.31 -30.63
CA PRO A 21 7.48 -16.58 -30.19
C PRO A 21 7.03 -16.50 -28.73
N SER A 22 5.89 -17.11 -28.41
CA SER A 22 5.43 -17.25 -27.03
C SER A 22 6.42 -18.11 -26.25
N ILE A 23 7.29 -17.46 -25.47
CA ILE A 23 8.21 -18.18 -24.59
C ILE A 23 7.40 -18.63 -23.37
N LEU A 24 6.83 -19.82 -23.47
CA LEU A 24 6.44 -20.71 -22.36
C LEU A 24 7.70 -21.25 -21.64
N GLY A 25 8.68 -20.38 -21.41
CA GLY A 25 9.92 -20.63 -20.67
C GLY A 25 9.87 -19.87 -19.35
N LYS A 26 10.52 -20.42 -18.31
CA LYS A 26 10.60 -19.80 -16.98
C LYS A 26 11.06 -18.35 -17.12
N ARG A 27 10.15 -17.41 -16.85
CA ARG A 27 10.41 -15.96 -16.88
C ARG A 27 11.68 -15.69 -16.07
N LYS A 28 12.71 -15.13 -16.72
CA LYS A 28 13.88 -14.61 -16.00
C LYS A 28 13.38 -13.39 -15.22
N ARG A 29 13.46 -13.44 -13.88
CA ARG A 29 13.07 -12.30 -13.03
C ARG A 29 13.85 -11.06 -13.48
N ALA A 30 13.14 -9.95 -13.63
CA ALA A 30 13.81 -8.69 -13.91
C ALA A 30 14.51 -8.19 -12.63
N PRO A 31 15.64 -7.46 -12.71
CA PRO A 31 16.39 -7.01 -11.53
C PRO A 31 15.57 -6.21 -10.52
N TRP A 32 14.60 -5.41 -10.99
CA TRP A 32 13.72 -4.62 -10.14
C TRP A 32 12.73 -5.47 -9.33
N GLU A 33 12.48 -6.73 -9.71
CA GLU A 33 11.64 -7.64 -8.94
C GLU A 33 12.29 -8.04 -7.62
N ASP A 34 13.61 -8.25 -7.63
CA ASP A 34 14.37 -8.58 -6.43
C ASP A 34 14.49 -7.35 -5.51
N GLU A 35 14.74 -6.16 -6.07
CA GLU A 35 14.70 -4.89 -5.32
C GLU A 35 13.33 -4.62 -4.68
N ALA A 36 12.24 -4.91 -5.40
CA ALA A 36 10.88 -4.78 -4.90
C ALA A 36 10.58 -5.80 -3.78
N GLU A 37 11.10 -7.03 -3.89
CA GLU A 37 10.97 -8.06 -2.87
C GLU A 37 11.66 -7.63 -1.56
N VAL A 38 12.90 -7.13 -1.66
CA VAL A 38 13.65 -6.57 -0.52
C VAL A 38 12.89 -5.40 0.11
N SER A 39 12.46 -4.43 -0.70
CA SER A 39 11.68 -3.27 -0.23
C SER A 39 10.39 -3.68 0.49
N ARG A 40 9.72 -4.72 -0.01
CA ARG A 40 8.51 -5.27 0.62
C ARG A 40 8.80 -5.94 1.95
N MET A 41 9.91 -6.67 2.05
CA MET A 41 10.37 -7.30 3.30
C MET A 41 10.74 -6.25 4.34
N GLU A 42 11.51 -5.22 3.96
CA GLU A 42 11.89 -4.10 4.82
C GLU A 42 10.67 -3.37 5.36
N ARG A 43 9.73 -3.00 4.49
CA ARG A 43 8.47 -2.35 4.89
C ARG A 43 7.67 -3.22 5.86
N ARG A 44 7.59 -4.53 5.60
CA ARG A 44 6.87 -5.46 6.48
C ARG A 44 7.52 -5.55 7.85
N HIS A 45 8.85 -5.65 7.91
CA HIS A 45 9.59 -5.66 9.16
C HIS A 45 9.41 -4.35 9.94
N GLN A 46 9.46 -3.23 9.23
CA GLN A 46 9.23 -1.91 9.82
C GLN A 46 7.82 -1.80 10.43
N LEU A 47 6.77 -2.19 9.70
CA LEU A 47 5.40 -2.18 10.22
C LEU A 47 5.25 -3.11 11.43
N ALA A 48 5.85 -4.31 11.39
CA ALA A 48 5.74 -5.30 12.46
C ALA A 48 6.32 -4.81 13.80
N THR A 49 7.32 -3.91 13.76
CA THR A 49 8.02 -3.40 14.95
C THR A 49 7.53 -2.02 15.40
N MET A 50 6.71 -1.34 14.60
CA MET A 50 6.20 0.01 14.90
C MET A 50 5.11 0.04 15.97
N ASP A 51 5.07 1.11 16.75
CA ASP A 51 3.88 1.45 17.53
C ASP A 51 2.87 2.19 16.64
N LEU A 52 1.86 1.45 16.15
CA LEU A 52 0.84 1.99 15.27
C LEU A 52 -0.15 2.91 15.99
N GLU A 53 -0.33 2.78 17.31
CA GLU A 53 -1.17 3.70 18.08
C GLU A 53 -0.47 5.05 18.22
N ALA A 54 0.82 5.05 18.57
CA ALA A 54 1.64 6.26 18.58
C ALA A 54 1.75 6.91 17.19
N ALA A 55 1.85 6.11 16.12
CA ALA A 55 1.79 6.63 14.76
C ALA A 55 0.44 7.28 14.45
N ALA A 56 -0.67 6.67 14.86
CA ALA A 56 -2.00 7.24 14.66
C ALA A 56 -2.25 8.53 15.48
N GLN A 57 -1.71 8.61 16.69
CA GLN A 57 -1.73 9.82 17.52
C GLN A 57 -0.98 10.96 16.83
N ARG A 58 0.23 10.70 16.32
CA ARG A 58 1.00 11.68 15.52
C ARG A 58 0.27 12.10 14.25
N MET A 59 -0.28 11.13 13.51
CA MET A 59 -1.00 11.39 12.26
C MET A 59 -2.27 12.22 12.49
N THR A 60 -2.98 12.01 13.60
CA THR A 60 -4.23 12.73 13.89
C THR A 60 -4.04 13.99 14.73
N GLY A 61 -2.85 14.23 15.28
CA GLY A 61 -2.58 15.30 16.24
C GLY A 61 -3.32 15.14 17.58
N ARG A 62 -3.84 13.95 17.89
CA ARG A 62 -4.64 13.70 19.10
C ARG A 62 -3.96 12.67 20.00
N PRO A 63 -3.47 13.07 21.20
CA PRO A 63 -2.76 12.16 22.10
C PRO A 63 -3.68 11.12 22.76
N ASP A 64 -4.99 11.37 22.81
CA ASP A 64 -6.00 10.44 23.34
C ASP A 64 -6.54 9.47 22.27
N MET A 65 -6.01 9.54 21.04
CA MET A 65 -6.41 8.64 19.97
C MET A 65 -6.04 7.20 20.34
N ARG A 66 -7.04 6.32 20.24
CA ARG A 66 -6.91 4.87 20.35
C ARG A 66 -7.74 4.19 19.26
N PHE A 67 -7.29 3.03 18.78
CA PHE A 67 -8.12 2.18 17.93
C PHE A 67 -9.28 1.62 18.75
N ARG A 68 -10.49 1.61 18.18
CA ARG A 68 -11.70 1.16 18.89
C ARG A 68 -12.48 0.13 18.09
N GLY A 69 -13.15 -0.78 18.78
CA GLY A 69 -13.98 -1.82 18.16
C GLY A 69 -13.18 -2.65 17.16
N VAL A 70 -13.70 -2.78 15.94
CA VAL A 70 -13.08 -3.57 14.85
C VAL A 70 -11.72 -3.01 14.39
N GLN A 71 -11.42 -1.73 14.65
CA GLN A 71 -10.16 -1.13 14.20
C GLN A 71 -8.93 -1.79 14.83
N ASP A 72 -8.96 -2.07 16.13
CA ASP A 72 -7.80 -2.62 16.85
C ASP A 72 -7.40 -4.01 16.33
N PRO A 73 -8.30 -5.03 16.28
CA PRO A 73 -7.94 -6.34 15.75
C PRO A 73 -7.57 -6.28 14.27
N ALA A 74 -8.23 -5.44 13.46
CA ALA A 74 -7.88 -5.28 12.04
C ALA A 74 -6.49 -4.65 11.86
N MET A 75 -6.15 -3.62 12.65
CA MET A 75 -4.84 -2.98 12.60
C MET A 75 -3.74 -3.94 13.04
N ARG A 76 -3.97 -4.73 14.10
CA ARG A 76 -3.02 -5.76 14.55
C ARG A 76 -2.81 -6.84 13.48
N ALA A 77 -3.87 -7.27 12.78
CA ALA A 77 -3.75 -8.21 11.66
C ALA A 77 -2.88 -7.63 10.53
N ILE A 78 -3.13 -6.37 10.14
CA ILE A 78 -2.33 -5.64 9.15
C ILE A 78 -0.87 -5.54 9.61
N GLN A 79 -0.64 -5.21 10.88
CA GLN A 79 0.69 -5.09 11.47
C GLN A 79 1.49 -6.40 11.42
N ARG A 80 0.82 -7.53 11.66
CA ARG A 80 1.41 -8.87 11.55
C ARG A 80 1.59 -9.34 10.10
N GLY A 81 1.17 -8.54 9.12
CA GLY A 81 1.26 -8.87 7.71
C GLY A 81 0.27 -9.96 7.27
N GLU A 82 -0.83 -10.15 8.02
CA GLU A 82 -1.90 -11.09 7.66
C GLU A 82 -2.62 -10.63 6.39
N SER A 83 -2.96 -11.58 5.53
CA SER A 83 -3.68 -11.32 4.29
C SER A 83 -4.44 -12.58 3.84
N PRO A 84 -5.73 -12.47 3.45
CA PRO A 84 -6.54 -11.24 3.40
C PRO A 84 -7.11 -10.83 4.77
N VAL A 85 -7.35 -9.53 4.97
CA VAL A 85 -8.06 -8.99 6.14
C VAL A 85 -9.36 -8.35 5.66
N VAL A 86 -10.48 -8.74 6.27
CA VAL A 86 -11.82 -8.18 5.97
C VAL A 86 -12.35 -7.50 7.22
N ALA A 87 -12.50 -6.17 7.17
CA ALA A 87 -13.02 -5.37 8.28
C ALA A 87 -14.39 -4.78 7.93
N VAL A 88 -15.43 -5.20 8.65
CA VAL A 88 -16.80 -4.66 8.51
C VAL A 88 -17.01 -3.55 9.53
N MET A 89 -17.27 -2.33 9.04
CA MET A 89 -17.33 -1.15 9.88
C MET A 89 -18.38 -0.15 9.37
N PRO A 90 -19.13 0.53 10.27
CA PRO A 90 -20.13 1.51 9.87
C PRO A 90 -19.50 2.71 9.17
N THR A 91 -20.31 3.46 8.40
CA THR A 91 -19.92 4.77 7.86
C THR A 91 -19.51 5.70 9.01
N GLY A 92 -18.44 6.48 8.81
CA GLY A 92 -17.85 7.29 9.89
C GLY A 92 -17.01 6.52 10.91
N GLY A 93 -17.04 5.18 10.93
CA GLY A 93 -16.28 4.35 11.87
C GLY A 93 -14.76 4.37 11.69
N GLY A 94 -14.20 5.25 10.85
CA GLY A 94 -12.76 5.40 10.69
C GLY A 94 -12.06 4.28 9.91
N LYS A 95 -12.75 3.65 8.94
CA LYS A 95 -12.17 2.64 8.02
C LYS A 95 -10.86 3.08 7.38
N SER A 96 -10.76 4.37 7.04
CA SER A 96 -9.59 4.96 6.39
C SER A 96 -8.29 4.74 7.18
N MET A 97 -8.40 4.71 8.52
CA MET A 97 -7.24 4.55 9.40
C MET A 97 -6.47 3.26 9.10
N LEU A 98 -7.17 2.20 8.71
CA LEU A 98 -6.59 0.87 8.44
C LEU A 98 -5.56 0.88 7.30
N PHE A 99 -5.65 1.82 6.35
CA PHE A 99 -4.66 1.97 5.28
C PHE A 99 -3.81 3.24 5.42
N MET A 100 -4.35 4.29 6.04
CA MET A 100 -3.63 5.56 6.20
C MET A 100 -2.53 5.48 7.26
N VAL A 101 -2.80 4.87 8.42
CA VAL A 101 -1.79 4.77 9.48
C VAL A 101 -0.57 3.96 9.01
N PRO A 102 -0.71 2.78 8.38
CA PRO A 102 0.44 2.05 7.85
C PRO A 102 1.18 2.81 6.73
N ALA A 103 0.47 3.55 5.88
CA ALA A 103 1.08 4.36 4.83
C ALA A 103 1.89 5.54 5.39
N PHE A 104 1.38 6.17 6.46
CA PHE A 104 2.08 7.23 7.18
C PHE A 104 3.29 6.69 7.97
N ALA A 105 3.12 5.56 8.65
CA ALA A 105 4.12 5.01 9.55
C ALA A 105 5.30 4.40 8.78
N ALA A 106 5.03 3.62 7.73
CA ALA A 106 6.05 2.96 6.92
C ALA A 106 6.00 3.50 5.47
N PRO A 107 6.68 4.64 5.20
CA PRO A 107 6.65 5.30 3.90
C PRO A 107 7.39 4.53 2.80
N GLY A 108 8.16 3.48 3.15
CA GLY A 108 8.76 2.58 2.18
C GLY A 108 7.71 1.87 1.34
N GLY A 109 7.85 1.89 0.02
CA GLY A 109 6.95 1.23 -0.92
C GLY A 109 5.68 2.03 -1.26
N THR A 110 4.65 1.33 -1.74
CA THR A 110 3.40 1.96 -2.20
C THR A 110 2.18 1.24 -1.62
N THR A 111 1.20 2.00 -1.13
CA THR A 111 -0.13 1.50 -0.76
C THR A 111 -1.09 1.80 -1.89
N ILE A 112 -1.68 0.75 -2.47
CA ILE A 112 -2.69 0.90 -3.53
C ILE A 112 -4.07 0.86 -2.87
N VAL A 113 -4.85 1.92 -3.07
CA VAL A 113 -6.21 2.03 -2.53
C VAL A 113 -7.19 2.09 -3.69
N VAL A 114 -8.01 1.06 -3.85
CA VAL A 114 -9.02 0.98 -4.90
C VAL A 114 -10.34 1.51 -4.35
N VAL A 115 -10.87 2.58 -4.95
CA VAL A 115 -12.17 3.18 -4.58
C VAL A 115 -13.06 3.37 -5.81
N PRO A 116 -14.36 3.08 -5.71
CA PRO A 116 -15.26 3.13 -6.87
C PRO A 116 -15.72 4.55 -7.25
N LEU A 117 -15.60 5.53 -6.35
CA LEU A 117 -16.14 6.88 -6.55
C LEU A 117 -15.03 7.93 -6.63
N VAL A 118 -15.07 8.77 -7.67
CA VAL A 118 -14.12 9.89 -7.87
C VAL A 118 -14.13 10.87 -6.68
N ALA A 119 -15.31 11.14 -6.10
CA ALA A 119 -15.41 11.99 -4.91
C ALA A 119 -14.62 11.46 -3.71
N LEU A 120 -14.50 10.12 -3.57
CA LEU A 120 -13.67 9.51 -2.53
C LEU A 120 -12.19 9.63 -2.82
N GLN A 121 -11.79 9.58 -4.10
CA GLN A 121 -10.41 9.79 -4.52
C GLN A 121 -9.93 11.18 -4.09
N ALA A 122 -10.68 12.23 -4.42
CA ALA A 122 -10.35 13.60 -4.04
C ALA A 122 -10.21 13.78 -2.51
N ASN A 123 -11.08 13.13 -1.72
CA ASN A 123 -10.99 13.15 -0.26
C ASN A 123 -9.70 12.47 0.25
N ILE A 124 -9.35 11.31 -0.29
CA ILE A 124 -8.13 10.59 0.09
C ILE A 124 -6.88 11.39 -0.30
N THR A 125 -6.81 11.92 -1.52
CA THR A 125 -5.70 12.75 -1.99
C THR A 125 -5.48 13.96 -1.08
N ARG A 126 -6.55 14.69 -0.75
CA ARG A 126 -6.48 15.83 0.16
C ARG A 126 -5.90 15.43 1.51
N ARG A 127 -6.37 14.33 2.11
CA ARG A 127 -5.85 13.87 3.40
C ARG A 127 -4.39 13.44 3.33
N CYS A 128 -3.98 12.79 2.24
CA CYS A 128 -2.57 12.44 2.05
C CYS A 128 -1.69 13.70 1.99
N GLN A 129 -2.12 14.74 1.26
CA GLN A 129 -1.42 16.02 1.20
C GLN A 129 -1.32 16.70 2.58
N GLU A 130 -2.42 16.74 3.33
CA GLU A 130 -2.46 17.30 4.70
C GLU A 130 -1.52 16.56 5.66
N LEU A 131 -1.30 15.26 5.43
CA LEU A 131 -0.43 14.40 6.24
C LEU A 131 1.01 14.28 5.71
N GLY A 132 1.34 14.94 4.60
CA GLY A 132 2.66 14.82 3.95
C GLY A 132 2.93 13.45 3.33
N ILE A 133 1.89 12.66 3.05
CA ILE A 133 1.99 11.37 2.36
C ILE A 133 2.00 11.63 0.85
N SER A 134 3.08 11.24 0.16
CA SER A 134 3.14 11.25 -1.30
C SER A 134 2.03 10.37 -1.87
N CYS A 135 1.16 10.95 -2.70
CA CYS A 135 0.07 10.22 -3.33
C CYS A 135 -0.14 10.72 -4.77
N VAL A 136 -0.59 9.80 -5.62
CA VAL A 136 -0.97 10.05 -7.00
C VAL A 136 -2.30 9.36 -7.29
N LEU A 137 -3.03 9.86 -8.28
CA LEU A 137 -4.30 9.33 -8.76
C LEU A 137 -4.10 8.45 -9.98
#